data_AF-A0A5J4DZQ3-F1
#
_entry.id   AF-A0A5J4DZQ3-F1
#
_cell.length_a   1.000
_cell.length_b   1.000
_cell.length_c   1.000
_cell.angle_alpha   90.00
_cell.angle_beta   90.00
_cell.angle_gamma   90.00
#
_symmetry.space_group_name_H-M   'P 1'
#
loop_
_entity.id
_entity.type
_entity.pdbx_description
1 polymer ?
#
loop_
_entity_poly.entity_id
_entity_poly.type
_entity_poly.pdbx_seq_one_letter_code
_entity_poly.pdbx_strand_id
1 'polypeptide(L)' 'MHLGNAHDYAKLLVDLHGDKAELQAARKARALEQDGQNENLELWRRIRTAIREMRGPHES' A
#
# COMPACT_ATOMS: atom_id res chain seq x y z
N MET A 1 11.85 -14.86 7.32
CA MET A 1 12.10 -13.47 6.89
C MET A 1 11.02 -13.10 5.88
N HIS A 2 9.88 -12.55 6.32
CA HIS A 2 8.69 -12.37 5.46
C HIS A 2 8.18 -10.92 5.49
N LEU A 3 9.07 -9.95 5.24
CA LEU A 3 8.77 -8.52 5.32
C LEU A 3 9.05 -7.74 4.01
N GLY A 4 9.42 -8.42 2.92
CA GLY A 4 9.90 -7.78 1.69
C GLY A 4 8.85 -7.39 0.63
N ASN A 5 7.60 -7.85 0.71
CA ASN A 5 6.70 -7.66 -0.44
C ASN A 5 5.94 -6.32 -0.39
N ALA A 6 5.40 -5.93 0.76
CA ALA A 6 4.58 -4.73 0.87
C ALA A 6 5.40 -3.43 0.79
N HIS A 7 6.60 -3.42 1.39
CA HIS A 7 7.47 -2.25 1.43
C HIS A 7 8.13 -1.96 0.07
N ASP A 8 8.66 -2.98 -0.61
CA ASP A 8 9.21 -2.83 -1.95
C ASP A 8 8.12 -2.42 -2.95
N TYR A 9 6.92 -2.99 -2.84
CA TYR A 9 5.80 -2.62 -3.69
C TYR A 9 5.31 -1.19 -3.40
N ALA A 10 5.30 -0.78 -2.13
CA ALA A 10 5.02 0.60 -1.73
C ALA A 10 6.03 1.60 -2.32
N LYS A 11 7.33 1.29 -2.26
CA LYS A 11 8.39 2.11 -2.88
C LYS A 11 8.19 2.24 -4.38
N LEU A 12 7.97 1.12 -5.07
CA LEU A 12 7.71 1.12 -6.53
C LEU A 12 6.49 1.95 -6.89
N LEU A 13 5.40 1.82 -6.13
CA LEU A 13 4.19 2.63 -6.34
C LEU A 13 4.45 4.12 -6.13
N VAL A 14 5.17 4.49 -5.07
CA VAL A 14 5.52 5.89 -4.77
C VAL A 14 6.42 6.47 -5.85
N ASP A 15 7.42 5.71 -6.29
CA ASP A 15 8.36 6.10 -7.34
C ASP A 15 7.66 6.28 -8.70
N LEU A 16 6.82 5.32 -9.09
CA LEU A 16 6.11 5.34 -10.38
C LEU A 16 4.94 6.33 -10.44
N HIS A 17 4.15 6.42 -9.35
CA HIS A 17 2.89 7.15 -9.36
C HIS A 17 2.93 8.46 -8.56
N GLY A 18 4.00 8.71 -7.81
CA GLY A 18 4.07 9.87 -6.92
C GLY A 18 2.81 9.93 -6.07
N ASP A 19 2.17 11.09 -5.97
CA ASP A 19 0.97 11.34 -5.16
C ASP A 19 -0.22 10.40 -5.40
N LYS A 20 -0.31 9.77 -6.58
CA LYS A 20 -1.40 8.85 -6.92
C LYS A 20 -1.21 7.45 -6.33
N ALA A 21 -0.05 7.16 -5.75
CA ALA A 21 0.27 5.84 -5.16
C ALA A 21 -0.71 5.45 -4.04
N GLU A 22 -1.01 6.37 -3.12
CA GLU A 22 -1.93 6.09 -2.01
C GLU A 22 -3.35 5.84 -2.54
N LEU A 23 -3.80 6.65 -3.50
CA LEU A 23 -5.11 6.51 -4.12
C LEU A 23 -5.26 5.16 -4.82
N GLN A 24 -4.24 4.71 -5.55
CA GLN A 24 -4.23 3.40 -6.20
C GLN A 24 -4.30 2.27 -5.17
N ALA A 25 -3.50 2.33 -4.10
CA ALA A 25 -3.53 1.34 -3.05
C ALA A 25 -4.89 1.28 -2.33
N ALA A 26 -5.49 2.44 -2.05
CA ALA A 26 -6.82 2.53 -1.44
C ALA A 26 -7.93 1.97 -2.34
N ARG A 27 -7.92 2.32 -3.64
CA ARG A 27 -8.89 1.81 -4.61
C ARG A 27 -8.81 0.29 -4.74
N LYS A 28 -7.60 -0.27 -4.76
CA LYS A 28 -7.37 -1.69 -4.92
C LYS A 28 -7.76 -2.48 -3.67
N ALA A 29 -7.44 -1.96 -2.48
CA ALA A 29 -7.94 -2.52 -1.22
C ALA A 29 -9.47 -2.59 -1.19
N ARG A 30 -10.16 -1.51 -1.60
CA ARG A 30 -11.63 -1.48 -1.65
C ARG A 30 -12.22 -2.46 -2.66
N ALA A 31 -11.62 -2.57 -3.85
CA ALA A 31 -12.07 -3.53 -4.85
C ALA A 31 -11.93 -4.98 -4.37
N LEU A 32 -10.85 -5.31 -3.65
CA LEU A 32 -10.62 -6.64 -3.10
C LEU A 32 -11.54 -6.97 -1.92
N GLU A 33 -11.91 -5.96 -1.12
CA GLU A 33 -12.94 -6.09 -0.09
C GLU A 33 -14.27 -6.53 -0.71
N GLN A 34 -14.64 -5.91 -1.83
CA GLN A 34 -15.87 -6.25 -2.56
C GLN A 34 -15.80 -7.63 -3.25
N ASP A 35 -14.60 -8.04 -3.66
CA ASP A 35 -14.35 -9.35 -4.30
C ASP A 35 -14.24 -10.50 -3.28
N GLY A 36 -14.20 -10.21 -1.98
CA GLY A 36 -14.03 -11.21 -0.91
C GLY A 36 -12.59 -11.74 -0.76
N GLN A 37 -11.62 -11.07 -1.39
CA GLN A 37 -10.21 -11.44 -1.42
C GLN A 37 -9.46 -10.89 -0.20
N ASN A 38 -9.71 -11.49 0.97
CA ASN A 38 -9.20 -11.04 2.26
C ASN A 38 -7.66 -11.00 2.36
N GLU A 39 -6.98 -11.99 1.78
CA GLU A 39 -5.51 -12.10 1.85
C GLU A 39 -4.82 -10.97 1.07
N ASN A 40 -5.38 -10.59 -0.07
CA ASN A 40 -4.93 -9.45 -0.84
C ASN A 40 -5.28 -8.13 -0.13
N LEU A 41 -6.45 -8.04 0.51
CA LEU A 41 -6.84 -6.84 1.25
C LEU A 41 -5.84 -6.47 2.36
N GLU A 42 -5.37 -7.43 3.14
CA GLU A 42 -4.33 -7.20 4.15
C GLU A 42 -3.01 -6.71 3.54
N LEU A 43 -2.60 -7.29 2.39
CA LEU A 43 -1.42 -6.85 1.68
C LEU A 43 -1.53 -5.38 1.23
N TRP A 44 -2.66 -4.99 0.63
CA TRP A 44 -2.89 -3.61 0.19
C TRP A 44 -3.01 -2.63 1.35
N ARG A 45 -3.56 -3.05 2.48
CA ARG A 45 -3.55 -2.27 3.73
C ARG A 45 -2.12 -2.00 4.20
N ARG A 46 -1.26 -3.04 4.23
CA ARG A 46 0.17 -2.90 4.59
C ARG A 46 0.92 -1.99 3.61
N ILE A 47 0.71 -2.16 2.30
CA ILE A 47 1.29 -1.29 1.26
C ILE A 47 0.86 0.17 1.49
N ARG A 48 -0.43 0.43 1.74
CA ARG A 48 -0.93 1.80 1.97
C ARG A 48 -0.30 2.42 3.22
N THR A 49 -0.21 1.66 4.32
CA THR A 49 0.46 2.13 5.54
C THR A 49 1.92 2.46 5.27
N ALA A 50 2.66 1.56 4.61
CA ALA A 50 4.04 1.78 4.19
C ALA A 50 4.21 3.01 3.29
N ILE A 51 3.32 3.22 2.32
CA ILE A 51 3.33 4.42 1.46
C ILE A 51 3.17 5.69 2.30
N ARG A 52 2.29 5.65 3.30
CA ARG A 52 2.00 6.79 4.19
C ARG A 52 3.17 7.08 5.14
N GLU A 53 3.80 6.04 5.68
CA GLU A 53 5.02 6.13 6.48
C GLU A 53 6.21 6.66 5.68
N MET A 54 6.39 6.19 4.44
CA MET A 54 7.47 6.62 3.53
C MET A 54 7.33 8.07 3.08
N ARG A 55 6.09 8.57 2.93
CA ARG A 55 5.88 9.97 2.55
C ARG A 55 6.19 10.94 3.69
N GLY A 56 6.00 10.53 4.94
CA GLY A 56 6.13 11.43 6.10
C GLY A 56 5.25 12.71 5.96
N PRO A 57 5.38 13.69 6.87
CA PRO A 57 6.52 13.90 7.73
C PRO A 57 6.39 13.05 8.98
N HIS A 58 7.39 12.21 9.19
CA HIS A 58 7.74 11.54 10.44
C HIS A 58 7.11 12.22 11.67
N GLU A 59 6.14 11.60 12.33
CA GLU A 59 5.87 11.85 13.75
C GLU A 59 5.33 10.58 14.39
N SER A 60 6.06 10.21 15.44
CA SER A 60 5.92 9.07 16.33
C SER A 60 4.66 9.11 17.20
#